data_AF-A0A5A9ZAU1-F1
#
_entry.id   AF-A0A5A9ZAU1-F1
#
_cell.length_a   1.000
_cell.length_b   1.000
_cell.length_c   1.000
_cell.angle_alpha   90.00
_cell.angle_beta   90.00
_cell.angle_gamma   90.00
#
_symmetry.space_group_name_H-M   'P 1'
#
loop_
_entity.id
_entity.type
_entity.pdbx_description
1 polymer ?
#
loop_
_entity_poly.entity_id
_entity_poly.type
_entity_poly.pdbx_seq_one_letter_code
_entity_poly.pdbx_strand_id
1 'polypeptide(L)'
;MAPHAQYNANHFDKNAESLTNYYEEDYARSIHEVESSLDNSIHAHEPLRVHVERVVRQYFAMLDDEMPTDLYNLILKEIEQPLLSVVLEKSRGNQTKCAQILGLNRGTLRKKLKIYGLM
;
A
#
# COMPACT_ATOMS: atom_id res chain seq x y z
N MET A 1 -22.74 9.88 -7.69
CA MET A 1 -22.29 11.29 -7.65
C MET A 1 -22.07 11.63 -6.18
N ALA A 2 -20.85 11.48 -5.67
CA ALA A 2 -20.56 11.80 -4.27
C ALA A 2 -20.40 13.33 -4.16
N PRO A 3 -21.19 14.02 -3.32
CA PRO A 3 -21.07 15.46 -3.18
C PRO A 3 -19.80 15.78 -2.37
N HIS A 4 -19.04 16.76 -2.87
CA HIS A 4 -17.88 17.33 -2.22
C HIS A 4 -18.27 17.93 -0.86
N ALA A 5 -17.88 17.28 0.23
CA ALA A 5 -17.89 17.90 1.54
C ALA A 5 -16.68 18.85 1.63
N GLN A 6 -16.96 20.15 1.71
CA GLN A 6 -15.97 21.19 1.94
C GLN A 6 -15.37 21.01 3.34
N TYR A 7 -14.04 20.90 3.40
CA TYR A 7 -13.28 20.74 4.63
C TYR A 7 -13.25 22.09 5.38
N ASN A 8 -13.95 22.18 6.51
CA ASN A 8 -13.88 23.32 7.43
C ASN A 8 -12.88 23.01 8.54
N ALA A 9 -11.79 23.79 8.60
CA ALA A 9 -10.57 23.50 9.34
C ALA A 9 -10.61 23.81 10.87
N ASN A 10 -11.78 23.85 11.50
CA ASN A 10 -11.92 24.41 12.85
C ASN A 10 -12.60 23.51 13.90
N HIS A 11 -12.55 22.18 13.79
CA HIS A 11 -13.01 21.32 14.88
C HIS A 11 -12.12 20.09 15.10
N PHE A 12 -10.82 20.34 15.29
CA PHE A 12 -9.89 19.41 15.89
C PHE A 12 -10.10 19.48 17.41
N ASP A 13 -10.99 18.65 17.95
CA ASP A 13 -10.85 18.08 19.30
C ASP A 13 -12.10 17.26 19.68
N LYS A 14 -11.84 16.06 20.20
CA LYS A 14 -12.74 15.09 20.87
C LYS A 14 -13.42 13.97 20.07
N ASN A 15 -13.21 13.83 18.75
CA ASN A 15 -13.80 12.73 17.97
C ASN A 15 -12.79 11.73 17.35
N ALA A 16 -11.48 11.93 17.56
CA ALA A 16 -10.45 11.05 17.00
C ALA A 16 -10.46 9.67 17.67
N GLU A 17 -10.58 9.60 19.00
CA GLU A 17 -10.63 8.33 19.74
C GLU A 17 -11.84 7.47 19.36
N SER A 18 -13.01 8.09 19.15
CA SER A 18 -14.23 7.37 18.74
C SER A 18 -14.16 6.82 17.33
N LEU A 19 -13.46 7.51 16.41
CA LEU A 19 -13.25 7.03 15.04
C LEU A 19 -12.19 5.93 14.99
N THR A 20 -11.10 6.07 15.76
CA THR A 20 -10.09 5.02 15.91
C THR A 20 -10.72 3.75 16.50
N ASN A 21 -11.55 3.86 17.54
CA ASN A 21 -12.22 2.71 18.13
C ASN A 21 -13.22 2.05 17.17
N TYR A 22 -13.93 2.84 16.34
CA TYR A 22 -14.81 2.32 15.30
C TYR A 22 -14.04 1.49 14.25
N TYR A 23 -12.86 1.96 13.83
CA TYR A 23 -12.03 1.20 12.89
C TYR A 23 -11.31 0.01 13.53
N GLU A 24 -10.86 0.12 14.79
CA GLU A 24 -10.17 -0.97 15.49
C GLU A 24 -11.12 -2.13 15.85
N GLU A 25 -12.35 -1.85 16.28
CA GLU A 25 -13.34 -2.89 16.62
C GLU A 25 -13.82 -3.67 15.38
N ASP A 26 -14.13 -2.98 14.27
CA ASP A 26 -14.52 -3.64 13.03
C ASP A 26 -13.35 -4.39 12.39
N TYR A 27 -12.12 -3.88 12.54
CA TYR A 27 -10.91 -4.55 12.08
C TYR A 27 -10.62 -5.82 12.87
N ALA A 28 -10.63 -5.76 14.21
CA ALA A 28 -10.43 -6.91 15.07
C ALA A 28 -11.51 -8.00 14.84
N ARG A 29 -12.77 -7.59 14.62
CA ARG A 29 -13.87 -8.51 14.29
C ARG A 29 -13.65 -9.20 12.95
N SER A 30 -13.18 -8.45 11.94
CA SER A 30 -12.85 -9.00 10.62
C SER A 30 -11.67 -9.98 10.65
N ILE A 31 -10.67 -9.74 11.50
CA ILE A 31 -9.54 -10.68 11.71
C ILE A 31 -10.01 -11.96 12.39
N HIS A 32 -10.84 -11.86 13.43
CA HIS A 32 -11.26 -13.03 14.21
C HIS A 32 -12.19 -13.96 13.40
N GLU A 33 -13.01 -13.42 12.49
CA GLU A 33 -13.79 -14.23 11.54
C GLU A 33 -12.89 -14.94 10.53
N VAL A 34 -11.81 -14.29 10.08
CA VAL A 34 -10.80 -14.87 9.18
C VAL A 34 -9.96 -15.95 9.88
N GLU A 35 -9.54 -15.73 11.13
CA GLU A 35 -8.77 -16.71 11.93
C GLU A 35 -9.55 -18.01 12.18
N SER A 36 -10.85 -17.91 12.46
CA SER A 36 -11.72 -19.07 12.67
C SER A 36 -11.93 -19.93 11.41
N SER A 37 -11.64 -19.39 10.22
CA SER A 37 -11.80 -20.06 8.93
C SER A 37 -10.49 -20.56 8.31
N LEU A 38 -9.35 -20.34 8.96
CA LEU A 38 -8.00 -20.67 8.47
C LEU A 38 -7.56 -22.12 8.75
N ASP A 39 -8.32 -22.92 9.49
CA ASP A 39 -7.92 -24.29 9.89
C ASP A 39 -8.14 -25.38 8.82
N ASN A 40 -8.48 -25.06 7.56
CA ASN A 40 -8.83 -26.12 6.60
C ASN A 40 -8.35 -26.00 5.16
N SER A 41 -7.34 -25.18 4.83
CA SER A 41 -6.73 -25.27 3.49
C SER A 41 -5.33 -24.65 3.40
N ILE A 42 -4.32 -25.52 3.42
CA ILE A 42 -2.96 -25.38 2.84
C ILE A 42 -2.74 -24.07 2.05
N HIS A 43 -2.07 -23.10 2.70
CA HIS A 43 -1.48 -21.87 2.13
C HIS A 43 -2.36 -21.05 1.17
N ALA A 44 -3.52 -20.57 1.63
CA ALA A 44 -4.14 -19.39 1.04
C ALA A 44 -3.13 -18.23 1.10
N HIS A 45 -2.57 -17.84 -0.05
CA HIS A 45 -1.65 -16.71 -0.10
C HIS A 45 -2.44 -15.46 0.27
N GLU A 46 -2.06 -14.84 1.39
CA GLU A 46 -2.62 -13.55 1.78
C GLU A 46 -2.45 -12.53 0.63
N PRO A 47 -3.50 -11.75 0.33
CA PRO A 47 -3.42 -10.78 -0.75
C PRO A 47 -2.39 -9.67 -0.42
N LEU A 48 -1.78 -9.08 -1.45
CA LEU A 48 -0.79 -7.99 -1.26
C LEU A 48 -1.33 -6.84 -0.40
N ARG A 49 -2.62 -6.51 -0.52
CA ARG A 49 -3.25 -5.46 0.29
C ARG A 49 -3.14 -5.72 1.80
N VAL A 50 -3.28 -6.98 2.24
CA VAL A 50 -3.18 -7.37 3.66
C VAL A 50 -1.74 -7.25 4.14
N HIS A 51 -0.77 -7.62 3.31
CA HIS A 51 0.64 -7.43 3.61
C HIS A 51 1.01 -5.95 3.76
N VAL A 52 0.56 -5.10 2.82
CA VAL A 52 0.83 -3.65 2.87
C VAL A 52 0.22 -3.04 4.12
N GLU A 53 -1.02 -3.37 4.44
CA GLU A 53 -1.67 -2.88 5.66
C GLU A 53 -0.90 -3.28 6.93
N ARG A 54 -0.55 -4.57 7.04
CA ARG A 54 0.22 -5.09 8.17
C ARG A 54 1.55 -4.35 8.34
N VAL A 55 2.30 -4.15 7.26
CA VAL A 55 3.59 -3.44 7.29
C VAL A 55 3.42 -1.98 7.72
N VAL A 56 2.39 -1.28 7.22
CA VAL A 56 2.14 0.12 7.60
C VAL A 56 1.72 0.23 9.06
N ARG A 57 0.88 -0.67 9.57
CA ARG A 57 0.51 -0.72 11.00
C ARG A 57 1.73 -0.99 11.89
N GLN A 58 2.57 -1.93 11.51
CA GLN A 58 3.83 -2.22 12.21
C GLN A 58 4.77 -1.02 12.20
N TYR A 59 4.86 -0.29 11.08
CA TYR A 59 5.65 0.92 10.97
C TYR A 59 5.19 1.99 11.97
N PHE A 60 3.89 2.27 12.04
CA PHE A 60 3.34 3.21 13.04
C PHE A 60 3.56 2.75 14.48
N ALA A 61 3.45 1.45 14.76
CA ALA A 61 3.72 0.91 16.09
C ALA A 61 5.20 1.07 16.53
N MET A 62 6.14 1.27 15.60
CA MET A 62 7.55 1.52 15.88
C MET A 62 7.90 3.02 15.99
N LEU A 63 6.98 3.90 15.58
CA LEU A 63 7.20 5.35 15.52
C LEU A 63 6.85 6.08 16.83
N ASP A 64 6.31 5.38 17.83
CA ASP A 64 5.79 5.98 19.07
C ASP A 64 4.89 7.21 18.75
N ASP A 65 5.25 8.41 19.26
CA ASP A 65 4.54 9.68 19.04
C ASP A 65 5.10 10.52 17.87
N GLU A 66 6.06 10.00 17.09
CA GLU A 66 6.62 10.72 15.95
C GLU A 66 5.76 10.58 14.69
N MET A 67 5.45 11.71 14.06
CA MET A 67 4.71 11.73 12.81
C MET A 67 5.65 11.53 11.60
N PRO A 68 5.51 10.45 10.82
CA PRO A 68 6.36 10.22 9.67
C PRO A 68 6.07 11.23 8.56
N THR A 69 7.12 11.67 7.87
CA THR A 69 7.00 12.50 6.67
C THR A 69 7.28 11.66 5.42
N ASP A 70 6.61 11.99 4.32
CA ASP A 70 6.83 11.35 3.01
C ASP A 70 6.52 9.84 2.94
N LEU A 71 5.69 9.31 3.85
CA LEU A 71 5.35 7.88 3.93
C LEU A 71 4.80 7.32 2.61
N TYR A 72 4.00 8.09 1.88
CA TYR A 72 3.47 7.68 0.58
C TYR A 72 4.59 7.33 -0.40
N ASN A 73 5.60 8.20 -0.53
CA ASN A 73 6.73 7.94 -1.44
C ASN A 73 7.63 6.83 -0.92
N LEU A 74 7.78 6.68 0.40
CA LEU A 74 8.50 5.56 1.01
C LEU A 74 7.87 4.22 0.57
N ILE A 75 6.57 4.03 0.85
CA ILE A 75 5.86 2.80 0.50
C ILE A 75 5.79 2.59 -1.02
N LEU A 76 5.56 3.67 -1.79
CA LEU A 76 5.51 3.57 -3.24
C LEU A 76 6.82 3.06 -3.82
N LYS A 77 7.99 3.49 -3.31
CA LYS A 77 9.30 3.00 -3.75
C LYS A 77 9.47 1.51 -3.47
N GLU A 78 9.10 1.06 -2.26
CA GLU A 78 9.17 -0.34 -1.84
C GLU A 78 8.33 -1.27 -2.72
N ILE A 79 7.23 -0.76 -3.29
CA ILE A 79 6.36 -1.55 -4.17
C ILE A 79 6.79 -1.44 -5.64
N GLU A 80 7.10 -0.23 -6.10
CA GLU A 80 7.39 0.02 -7.51
C GLU A 80 8.71 -0.60 -7.97
N GLN A 81 9.77 -0.53 -7.15
CA GLN A 81 11.08 -1.07 -7.52
C GLN A 81 11.02 -2.59 -7.81
N PRO A 82 10.50 -3.46 -6.92
CA PRO A 82 10.41 -4.89 -7.20
C PRO A 82 9.46 -5.20 -8.37
N LEU A 83 8.34 -4.47 -8.49
CA LEU A 83 7.42 -4.62 -9.62
C LEU A 83 8.14 -4.36 -10.96
N LEU A 84 8.88 -3.25 -11.05
CA LEU A 84 9.61 -2.88 -12.26
C LEU A 84 10.73 -3.87 -12.58
N SER A 85 11.48 -4.30 -11.55
CA SER A 85 12.58 -5.25 -11.70
C SER A 85 12.11 -6.59 -12.28
N VAL A 86 11.06 -7.17 -11.68
CA VAL A 86 10.52 -8.47 -12.11
C VAL A 86 9.96 -8.40 -13.52
N VAL A 87 9.24 -7.33 -13.88
CA VAL A 87 8.70 -7.22 -15.25
C VAL A 87 9.80 -6.92 -16.27
N LEU A 88 10.82 -6.16 -15.89
CA LEU A 88 11.99 -5.92 -16.75
C LEU A 88 12.75 -7.23 -17.03
N GLU A 89 12.95 -8.06 -16.01
CA GLU A 89 13.52 -9.40 -16.15
C GLU A 89 12.64 -10.28 -17.05
N LYS A 90 11.33 -10.34 -16.79
CA LYS A 90 10.38 -11.13 -17.58
C LYS A 90 10.33 -10.70 -19.04
N SER A 91 10.56 -9.41 -19.30
CA SER A 91 10.65 -8.84 -20.64
C SER A 91 12.07 -8.91 -21.24
N ARG A 92 13.04 -9.51 -20.53
CA ARG A 92 14.45 -9.62 -20.93
C ARG A 92 15.07 -8.27 -21.29
N GLY A 93 14.77 -7.24 -20.50
CA GLY A 93 15.23 -5.87 -20.73
C GLY A 93 14.47 -5.11 -21.82
N ASN A 94 13.47 -5.71 -22.49
CA ASN A 94 12.69 -5.02 -23.51
C ASN A 94 11.69 -4.04 -22.87
N GLN A 95 12.10 -2.77 -22.81
CA GLN A 95 11.31 -1.70 -22.19
C GLN A 95 9.95 -1.47 -22.86
N THR A 96 9.82 -1.66 -24.18
CA THR A 96 8.52 -1.50 -24.87
C THR A 96 7.55 -2.58 -24.40
N LYS A 97 8.00 -3.83 -24.29
CA LYS A 97 7.19 -4.94 -23.77
C LYS A 97 6.88 -4.76 -22.28
N CYS A 98 7.85 -4.31 -21.49
CA CYS A 98 7.65 -3.99 -20.07
C CYS A 98 6.57 -2.91 -19.89
N ALA A 99 6.62 -1.84 -20.67
CA ALA A 99 5.64 -0.76 -20.65
C ALA A 99 4.23 -1.25 -21.01
N GLN A 100 4.12 -2.14 -22.01
CA GLN A 100 2.86 -2.78 -22.38
C GLN A 100 2.29 -3.66 -21.25
N ILE A 101 3.14 -4.48 -20.61
CA ILE A 101 2.72 -5.35 -19.49
C ILE A 101 2.21 -4.51 -18.31
N LEU A 102 2.91 -3.41 -18.00
CA LEU A 102 2.56 -2.52 -16.89
C LEU A 102 1.45 -1.52 -17.23
N GLY A 103 1.03 -1.42 -18.50
CA GLY A 103 0.07 -0.41 -18.95
C GLY A 103 0.59 1.03 -18.85
N LEU A 104 1.90 1.23 -18.93
CA LEU A 104 2.55 2.54 -18.79
C LEU A 104 2.93 3.12 -20.16
N ASN A 105 2.93 4.45 -20.26
CA ASN A 105 3.64 5.10 -21.35
C ASN A 105 5.16 4.81 -21.25
N ARG A 106 5.81 4.53 -22.38
CA ARG A 106 7.26 4.24 -22.44
C ARG A 106 8.12 5.33 -21.79
N GLY A 107 7.76 6.61 -21.97
CA GLY A 107 8.46 7.74 -21.34
C GLY A 107 8.36 7.70 -19.81
N THR A 108 7.19 7.33 -19.28
CA THR A 108 6.98 7.13 -17.83
C THR A 108 7.79 5.96 -17.32
N LEU A 109 7.75 4.81 -18.00
CA LEU A 109 8.56 3.65 -17.62
C LEU A 109 10.05 4.01 -17.56
N ARG A 110 10.58 4.65 -18.60
CA ARG A 110 12.00 5.02 -18.66
C ARG A 110 12.41 5.92 -17.49
N LYS A 111 11.58 6.92 -17.15
CA LYS A 111 11.83 7.79 -15.98
C LYS A 111 11.89 6.98 -14.70
N LYS A 112 10.94 6.06 -14.49
CA LYS A 112 10.91 5.19 -13.31
C LYS A 112 12.13 4.27 -13.24
N LEU A 113 12.50 3.61 -14.34
CA LEU A 113 13.70 2.75 -14.38
C LEU A 113 14.98 3.52 -13.99
N LYS A 114 15.12 4.78 -14.43
CA LYS A 114 16.23 5.64 -14.03
C LYS A 114 16.20 6.00 -12.54
N ILE A 115 15.03 6.31 -11.99
CA ILE A 115 14.85 6.63 -10.56
C ILE A 115 15.31 5.46 -9.68
N TYR A 116 15.01 4.22 -10.09
CA TYR A 116 15.35 3.02 -9.34
C TYR A 116 16.69 2.36 -9.73
N GLY A 117 17.49 2.99 -10.60
CA GLY A 117 18.80 2.46 -11.00
C GLY A 117 18.75 1.16 -11.83
N LEU A 118 17.65 0.92 -12.54
CA LEU A 118 17.42 -0.27 -13.38
C LEU A 118 17.77 -0.03 -14.87
N MET A 119 18.31 1.14 -15.19
CA MET A 119 18.72 1.58 -16.52
C MET A 119 19.83 2.63 -16.40
#